data_AF-A0AAJ0M6H0-F1
#
_entry.id   AF-A0AAJ0M6H0-F1
#
_cell.length_a   1.000
_cell.length_b   1.000
_cell.length_c   1.000
_cell.angle_alpha   90.00
_cell.angle_beta   90.00
_cell.angle_gamma   90.00
#
_symmetry.space_group_name_H-M   'P 1'
#
loop_
_entity.id
_entity.type
_entity.pdbx_description
1 polymer ?
#
loop_
_entity_poly.entity_id
_entity_poly.type
_entity_poly.pdbx_seq_one_letter_code
_entity_poly.pdbx_strand_id
1 'polypeptide(L)'
;MSSQSQEQAPPNAVPDTQLGLTEDQIQLLRHGQQEVAAATGGSTSSRAASRASSQGLLMMDTSSLTALGRHFDRVMQSIQQRLEYLMEQSQIVTLSVYDRAGNLIDNADAEIARYHEIMAQIDELEVDFDRISGIREIVRGFRQRAEELERELERAGGGSSSSSRRERHGHRQSSHRSHGQSSSSGKRRA
;
A
#
# COMPACT_ATOMS: atom_id res chain seq x y z
N MET A 1 -47.82 -60.24 -20.43
CA MET A 1 -47.30 -60.76 -19.16
C MET A 1 -45.97 -60.07 -18.89
N SER A 2 -45.99 -59.09 -18.00
CA SER A 2 -44.82 -58.27 -17.66
C SER A 2 -44.01 -58.99 -16.59
N SER A 3 -42.84 -59.48 -16.95
CA SER A 3 -41.90 -60.08 -16.01
C SER A 3 -41.26 -58.97 -15.18
N GLN A 4 -41.63 -58.91 -13.91
CA GLN A 4 -41.00 -58.11 -12.87
C GLN A 4 -39.49 -58.36 -12.83
N SER A 5 -38.70 -57.32 -13.05
CA SER A 5 -37.32 -57.24 -12.59
C SER A 5 -37.35 -57.12 -11.06
N GLN A 6 -37.16 -58.22 -10.36
CA GLN A 6 -36.89 -58.24 -8.93
C GLN A 6 -35.48 -57.67 -8.71
N GLU A 7 -35.40 -56.37 -8.44
CA GLU A 7 -34.18 -55.68 -8.05
C GLU A 7 -33.88 -56.08 -6.58
N GLN A 8 -33.14 -57.18 -6.41
CA GLN A 8 -32.63 -57.61 -5.10
C GLN A 8 -31.63 -56.56 -4.59
N ALA A 9 -31.98 -55.88 -3.49
CA ALA A 9 -31.02 -55.07 -2.74
C ALA A 9 -29.84 -55.95 -2.30
N PRO A 10 -28.59 -55.51 -2.49
CA PRO A 10 -27.43 -56.27 -2.02
C PRO A 10 -27.55 -56.44 -0.49
N PRO A 11 -27.26 -57.63 0.06
CA PRO A 11 -27.50 -57.97 1.47
C PRO A 11 -26.65 -57.18 2.49
N ASN A 12 -25.92 -56.16 2.05
CA ASN A 12 -24.92 -55.44 2.82
C ASN A 12 -25.01 -53.92 2.69
N ALA A 13 -26.22 -53.41 2.42
CA ALA A 13 -26.50 -51.98 2.28
C ALA A 13 -27.37 -51.49 3.44
N VAL A 14 -26.89 -50.50 4.20
CA VAL A 14 -27.60 -49.89 5.32
C VAL A 14 -28.03 -48.48 4.93
N PRO A 15 -29.27 -48.04 5.23
CA PRO A 15 -29.70 -46.66 4.99
C PRO A 15 -28.89 -45.67 5.83
N ASP A 16 -28.43 -44.58 5.20
CA ASP A 16 -27.68 -43.51 5.84
C ASP A 16 -28.35 -42.91 7.09
N THR A 17 -29.68 -42.78 7.09
CA THR A 17 -30.50 -42.31 8.21
C THR A 17 -30.45 -43.19 9.47
N GLN A 18 -30.00 -44.46 9.37
CA GLN A 18 -29.94 -45.38 10.52
C GLN A 18 -28.64 -45.28 11.30
N LEU A 19 -27.63 -44.58 10.79
CA LEU A 19 -26.32 -44.47 11.44
C LEU A 19 -26.23 -43.33 12.48
N GLY A 20 -27.26 -42.49 12.59
CA GLY A 20 -27.24 -41.34 13.51
C GLY A 20 -26.14 -40.31 13.18
N LEU A 21 -25.63 -40.33 11.95
CA LEU A 21 -24.64 -39.40 11.44
C LEU A 21 -25.33 -38.14 10.92
N THR A 22 -24.66 -36.98 11.05
CA THR A 22 -25.12 -35.76 10.41
C THR A 22 -24.94 -35.85 8.89
N GLU A 23 -25.69 -35.06 8.14
CA GLU A 23 -25.61 -35.01 6.67
C GLU A 23 -24.16 -34.79 6.17
N ASP A 24 -23.41 -33.91 6.84
CA ASP A 24 -22.00 -33.64 6.52
C ASP A 24 -21.10 -34.85 6.78
N GLN A 25 -21.33 -35.57 7.87
CA GLN A 25 -20.60 -36.80 8.19
C GLN A 25 -20.89 -37.91 7.19
N ILE A 26 -22.14 -38.00 6.71
CA ILE A 26 -22.55 -38.94 5.67
C ILE A 26 -21.83 -38.62 4.36
N GLN A 27 -21.74 -37.35 3.98
CA GLN A 27 -21.02 -36.92 2.78
C GLN A 27 -19.52 -37.22 2.87
N LEU A 28 -18.90 -36.94 4.02
CA LEU A 28 -17.49 -37.25 4.27
C LEU A 28 -17.22 -38.76 4.20
N LEU A 29 -18.12 -39.56 4.77
CA LEU A 29 -18.04 -41.02 4.74
C LEU A 29 -18.18 -41.55 3.31
N ARG A 30 -19.12 -41.02 2.52
CA ARG A 30 -19.31 -41.36 1.09
C ARG A 30 -18.07 -41.03 0.27
N HIS A 31 -17.48 -39.86 0.49
CA HIS A 31 -16.24 -39.47 -0.17
C HIS A 31 -15.09 -40.43 0.15
N GLY A 32 -14.90 -40.76 1.43
CA GLY A 32 -13.86 -41.71 1.86
C GLY A 32 -14.07 -43.12 1.30
N GLN A 33 -15.31 -43.60 1.20
CA GLN A 33 -15.61 -44.89 0.56
C GLN A 33 -15.25 -44.88 -0.93
N GLN A 34 -15.52 -43.77 -1.64
CA GLN A 34 -15.17 -43.63 -3.06
C GLN A 34 -13.66 -43.63 -3.28
N GLU A 35 -12.90 -42.93 -2.44
CA GLU A 35 -11.42 -42.91 -2.50
C GLU A 35 -10.81 -44.27 -2.18
N VAL A 36 -11.32 -44.96 -1.18
CA VAL A 36 -10.86 -46.31 -0.81
C VAL A 36 -11.20 -47.31 -1.91
N ALA A 37 -12.40 -47.25 -2.50
CA ALA A 37 -12.80 -48.10 -3.61
C ALA A 37 -11.93 -47.86 -4.86
N ALA A 38 -11.57 -46.59 -5.13
CA ALA A 38 -10.63 -46.24 -6.18
C ALA A 38 -9.20 -46.77 -5.91
N ALA A 39 -8.76 -46.75 -4.65
CA ALA A 39 -7.42 -47.18 -4.24
C ALA A 39 -7.25 -48.71 -4.13
N THR A 40 -8.31 -49.46 -3.83
CA THR A 40 -8.26 -50.92 -3.62
C THR A 40 -8.61 -51.74 -4.84
N GLY A 41 -9.09 -51.14 -5.93
CA GLY A 41 -9.34 -51.83 -7.21
C GLY A 41 -10.33 -53.01 -7.13
N GLY A 42 -11.11 -53.10 -6.06
CA GLY A 42 -12.02 -54.22 -5.81
C GLY A 42 -13.25 -54.18 -6.71
N SER A 43 -13.54 -55.31 -7.38
CA SER A 43 -14.66 -55.51 -8.31
C SER A 43 -16.08 -55.39 -7.73
N THR A 44 -16.29 -54.78 -6.56
CA THR A 44 -17.60 -54.29 -6.14
C THR A 44 -17.88 -53.02 -6.93
N SER A 45 -18.52 -53.23 -8.07
CA SER A 45 -18.58 -52.36 -9.22
C SER A 45 -18.74 -50.88 -8.82
N SER A 46 -17.93 -49.99 -9.39
CA SER A 46 -18.11 -48.54 -9.31
C SER A 46 -19.56 -48.13 -9.63
N ARG A 47 -20.28 -48.97 -10.40
CA ARG A 47 -21.71 -48.87 -10.70
C ARG A 47 -22.65 -49.29 -9.55
N ALA A 48 -22.31 -50.31 -8.76
CA ALA A 48 -23.08 -50.75 -7.59
C ALA A 48 -22.91 -49.78 -6.41
N ALA A 49 -21.68 -49.31 -6.16
CA ALA A 49 -21.41 -48.26 -5.17
C ALA A 49 -22.06 -46.92 -5.57
N SER A 50 -22.00 -46.55 -6.86
CA SER A 50 -22.70 -45.34 -7.35
C SER A 50 -24.22 -45.48 -7.27
N ARG A 51 -24.78 -46.67 -7.52
CA ARG A 51 -26.22 -46.94 -7.37
C ARG A 51 -26.67 -46.92 -5.92
N ALA A 52 -25.92 -47.55 -5.02
CA ALA A 52 -26.17 -47.51 -3.58
C ALA A 52 -26.10 -46.07 -3.05
N SER A 53 -25.04 -45.33 -3.41
CA SER A 53 -24.89 -43.90 -3.08
C SER A 53 -26.06 -43.07 -3.63
N SER A 54 -26.47 -43.29 -4.89
CA SER A 54 -27.62 -42.59 -5.49
C SER A 54 -28.97 -42.92 -4.83
N GLN A 55 -29.06 -44.03 -4.09
CA GLN A 55 -30.26 -44.48 -3.39
C GLN A 55 -30.22 -44.24 -1.87
N GLY A 56 -29.23 -43.52 -1.33
CA GLY A 56 -29.16 -43.30 0.13
C GLY A 56 -28.62 -44.49 0.93
N LEU A 57 -28.02 -45.46 0.23
CA LEU A 57 -27.60 -46.74 0.77
C LEU A 57 -26.07 -46.79 0.87
N LEU A 58 -25.56 -47.03 2.08
CA LEU A 58 -24.14 -47.18 2.34
C LEU A 58 -23.79 -48.68 2.34
N MET A 59 -22.83 -49.09 1.52
CA MET A 59 -22.33 -50.46 1.52
C MET A 59 -21.42 -50.67 2.73
N MET A 60 -21.76 -51.63 3.59
CA MET A 60 -21.13 -51.89 4.89
C MET A 60 -20.40 -53.24 4.90
N ASP A 61 -19.64 -53.55 3.86
CA ASP A 61 -18.82 -54.76 3.89
C ASP A 61 -17.62 -54.60 4.84
N THR A 62 -17.32 -55.65 5.60
CA THR A 62 -16.29 -55.65 6.65
C THR A 62 -14.90 -55.27 6.12
N SER A 63 -14.61 -55.63 4.87
CA SER A 63 -13.36 -55.25 4.18
C SER A 63 -13.29 -53.75 3.90
N SER A 64 -14.35 -53.14 3.36
CA SER A 64 -14.44 -51.71 3.09
C SER A 64 -14.40 -50.89 4.38
N LEU A 65 -15.06 -51.34 5.45
CA LEU A 65 -14.97 -50.68 6.75
C LEU A 65 -13.54 -50.73 7.33
N THR A 66 -12.85 -51.86 7.19
CA THR A 66 -11.45 -51.98 7.62
C THR A 66 -10.51 -51.09 6.78
N ALA A 67 -10.72 -51.03 5.47
CA ALA A 67 -9.94 -50.18 4.56
C ALA A 67 -10.22 -48.68 4.80
N LEU A 68 -11.45 -48.33 5.14
CA LEU A 68 -11.87 -46.98 5.48
C LEU A 68 -11.31 -46.52 6.83
N GLY A 69 -11.26 -47.40 7.84
CA GLY A 69 -10.56 -47.12 9.10
C GLY A 69 -9.09 -46.77 8.86
N ARG A 70 -8.38 -47.59 8.08
CA ARG A 70 -6.97 -47.32 7.70
C ARG A 70 -6.79 -46.05 6.87
N HIS A 71 -7.82 -45.64 6.12
CA HIS A 71 -7.79 -44.39 5.36
C HIS A 71 -7.89 -43.19 6.29
N PHE A 72 -8.86 -43.20 7.21
CA PHE A 72 -9.01 -42.16 8.21
C PHE A 72 -7.78 -42.04 9.11
N ASP A 73 -7.16 -43.16 9.52
CA ASP A 73 -5.92 -43.12 10.30
C ASP A 73 -4.78 -42.40 9.55
N ARG A 74 -4.62 -42.68 8.24
CA ARG A 74 -3.63 -42.01 7.39
C ARG A 74 -3.94 -40.52 7.19
N VAL A 75 -5.21 -40.17 7.02
CA VAL A 75 -5.63 -38.77 6.92
C VAL A 75 -5.34 -38.03 8.23
N MET A 76 -5.65 -38.64 9.37
CA MET A 76 -5.37 -38.07 10.69
C MET A 76 -3.86 -37.87 10.91
N GLN A 77 -3.04 -38.85 10.57
CA GLN A 77 -1.57 -38.72 10.64
C GLN A 77 -1.05 -37.61 9.71
N SER A 78 -1.57 -37.52 8.49
CA SER A 78 -1.22 -36.46 7.54
C SER A 78 -1.63 -35.07 8.05
N ILE A 79 -2.81 -34.95 8.65
CA ILE A 79 -3.29 -33.70 9.27
C ILE A 79 -2.37 -33.32 10.44
N GLN A 80 -2.00 -34.26 11.31
CA GLN A 80 -1.09 -34.02 12.43
C GLN A 80 0.27 -33.50 11.94
N GLN A 81 0.86 -34.15 10.94
CA GLN A 81 2.14 -33.72 10.34
C GLN A 81 2.03 -32.33 9.70
N ARG A 82 0.92 -32.04 9.00
CA ARG A 82 0.68 -30.72 8.42
C ARG A 82 0.51 -29.64 9.47
N LEU A 83 -0.17 -29.93 10.58
CA LEU A 83 -0.32 -29.00 11.69
C LEU A 83 1.04 -28.68 12.32
N GLU A 84 1.86 -29.69 12.58
CA GLU A 84 3.22 -29.51 13.10
C GLU A 84 4.07 -28.64 12.17
N TYR A 85 4.07 -28.95 10.87
CA TYR A 85 4.76 -28.15 9.86
C TYR A 85 4.26 -26.70 9.81
N LEU A 86 2.94 -26.48 9.82
CA LEU A 86 2.37 -25.13 9.80
C LEU A 86 2.70 -24.34 11.06
N MET A 87 2.76 -24.97 12.23
CA MET A 87 3.19 -24.32 13.47
C MET A 87 4.65 -23.88 13.40
N GLU A 88 5.55 -24.75 12.92
CA GLU A 88 6.97 -24.42 12.74
C GLU A 88 7.14 -23.26 11.73
N GLN A 89 6.44 -23.33 10.59
CA GLN A 89 6.46 -22.25 9.60
C GLN A 89 5.92 -20.94 10.15
N SER A 90 4.85 -20.97 10.95
CA SER A 90 4.30 -19.77 11.59
C SER A 90 5.30 -19.14 12.55
N GLN A 91 6.04 -19.93 13.32
CA GLN A 91 7.09 -19.43 14.21
C GLN A 91 8.22 -18.75 13.42
N ILE A 92 8.69 -19.38 12.33
CA ILE A 92 9.74 -18.81 11.46
C ILE A 92 9.29 -17.48 10.85
N VAL A 93 8.07 -17.44 10.30
CA VAL A 93 7.53 -16.22 9.70
C VAL A 93 7.41 -15.12 10.74
N THR A 94 6.92 -15.44 11.94
CA THR A 94 6.79 -14.48 13.04
C THR A 94 8.14 -13.85 13.37
N LEU A 95 9.19 -14.66 13.53
CA LEU A 95 10.55 -14.16 13.79
C LEU A 95 11.06 -13.28 12.63
N SER A 96 10.85 -13.70 11.37
CA SER A 96 11.28 -12.91 10.21
C SER A 96 10.57 -11.54 10.11
N VAL A 97 9.30 -11.49 10.54
CA VAL A 97 8.51 -10.25 10.58
C VAL A 97 9.03 -9.34 11.68
N TYR A 98 9.36 -9.89 12.85
CA TYR A 98 10.02 -9.13 13.92
C TYR A 98 11.36 -8.53 13.48
N ASP A 99 12.24 -9.31 12.84
CA ASP A 99 13.53 -8.81 12.36
C ASP A 99 13.38 -7.72 11.29
N ARG A 100 12.45 -7.92 10.34
CA ARG A 100 12.16 -6.92 9.30
C ARG A 100 11.58 -5.64 9.89
N ALA A 101 10.68 -5.75 10.86
CA ALA A 101 10.10 -4.60 11.53
C ALA A 101 11.16 -3.83 12.33
N GLY A 102 12.05 -4.53 13.04
CA GLY A 102 13.18 -3.91 13.76
C GLY A 102 14.08 -3.11 12.83
N ASN A 103 14.56 -3.73 11.74
CA ASN A 103 15.39 -3.04 10.75
C ASN A 103 14.69 -1.83 10.11
N LEU A 104 13.37 -1.89 9.91
CA LEU A 104 12.61 -0.76 9.34
C LEU A 104 12.55 0.42 10.33
N ILE A 105 12.38 0.14 11.64
CA ILE A 105 12.37 1.16 12.68
C ILE A 105 13.74 1.83 12.77
N ASP A 106 14.83 1.07 12.81
CA ASP A 106 16.19 1.62 12.88
C ASP A 106 16.51 2.52 11.68
N ASN A 107 16.09 2.12 10.47
CA ASN A 107 16.23 2.95 9.28
C ASN A 107 15.36 4.21 9.34
N ALA A 108 14.15 4.12 9.89
CA ALA A 108 13.26 5.27 10.05
C ALA A 108 13.86 6.29 11.02
N ASP A 109 14.43 5.85 12.14
CA ASP A 109 15.08 6.72 13.12
C ASP A 109 16.29 7.44 12.52
N ALA A 110 17.09 6.75 11.70
CA ALA A 110 18.21 7.36 10.98
C ALA A 110 17.74 8.46 9.99
N GLU A 111 16.63 8.21 9.28
CA GLU A 111 16.08 9.20 8.35
C GLU A 111 15.44 10.38 9.11
N ILE A 112 14.79 10.15 10.26
CA ILE A 112 14.28 11.22 11.14
C ILE A 112 15.43 12.11 11.62
N ALA A 113 16.55 11.52 12.08
CA ALA A 113 17.72 12.28 12.51
C ALA A 113 18.28 13.14 11.37
N ARG A 114 18.36 12.57 10.16
CA ARG A 114 18.75 13.31 8.95
C ARG A 114 17.80 14.46 8.64
N TYR A 115 16.48 14.27 8.75
CA TYR A 115 15.51 15.35 8.55
C TYR A 115 15.69 16.47 9.57
N HIS A 116 15.95 16.15 10.84
CA HIS A 116 16.24 17.15 11.86
C HIS A 116 17.51 17.95 11.55
N GLU A 117 18.56 17.30 11.06
CA GLU A 117 19.79 17.98 10.62
C GLU A 117 19.53 18.93 9.44
N ILE A 118 18.75 18.48 8.44
CA ILE A 118 18.38 19.32 7.29
C ILE A 118 17.57 20.54 7.74
N MET A 119 16.64 20.37 8.68
CA MET A 119 15.88 21.51 9.21
C MET A 119 16.79 22.51 9.92
N ALA A 120 17.74 22.04 10.72
CA ALA A 120 18.70 22.93 11.39
C ALA A 120 19.58 23.70 10.37
N GLN A 121 19.99 23.05 9.27
CA GLN A 121 20.70 23.71 8.18
C GLN A 121 19.84 24.76 7.45
N ILE A 122 18.54 24.51 7.30
CA ILE A 122 17.61 25.49 6.71
C ILE A 122 17.49 26.71 7.62
N ASP A 123 17.35 26.51 8.93
CA ASP A 123 17.27 27.60 9.91
C ASP A 123 18.57 28.44 9.90
N GLU A 124 19.73 27.78 9.81
CA GLU A 124 21.02 28.47 9.65
C GLU A 124 21.07 29.30 8.36
N LEU A 125 20.61 28.73 7.24
CA LEU A 125 20.55 29.45 5.97
C LEU A 125 19.61 30.66 6.03
N GLU A 126 18.52 30.60 6.79
CA GLU A 126 17.62 31.74 6.99
C GLU A 126 18.33 32.91 7.69
N VAL A 127 19.09 32.63 8.74
CA VAL A 127 19.92 33.63 9.42
C VAL A 127 20.96 34.24 8.47
N ASP A 128 21.59 33.42 7.63
CA ASP A 128 22.53 33.89 6.63
C ASP A 128 21.87 34.76 5.55
N PHE A 129 20.65 34.43 5.12
CA PHE A 129 19.89 35.28 4.19
C PHE A 129 19.56 36.65 4.79
N ASP A 130 19.17 36.71 6.05
CA ASP A 130 18.94 37.96 6.76
C ASP A 130 20.22 38.81 6.86
N ARG A 131 21.35 38.16 7.14
CA ARG A 131 22.66 38.83 7.15
C ARG A 131 23.02 39.41 5.78
N ILE A 132 22.82 38.64 4.71
CA ILE A 132 23.05 39.10 3.33
C ILE A 132 22.12 40.26 2.97
N SER A 133 20.85 40.20 3.39
CA SER A 133 19.87 41.27 3.20
C SER A 133 20.33 42.57 3.87
N GLY A 134 20.82 42.49 5.11
CA GLY A 134 21.40 43.62 5.83
C GLY A 134 22.62 44.23 5.11
N ILE A 135 23.54 43.40 4.63
CA ILE A 135 24.69 43.86 3.84
C ILE A 135 24.23 44.58 2.56
N ARG A 136 23.24 44.03 1.85
CA ARG A 136 22.69 44.65 0.64
C ARG A 136 22.14 46.04 0.91
N GLU A 137 21.48 46.25 2.04
CA GLU A 137 20.96 47.57 2.43
C GLU A 137 22.07 48.56 2.77
N ILE A 138 23.12 48.11 3.47
CA ILE A 138 24.31 48.92 3.72
C ILE A 138 24.97 49.36 2.41
N VAL A 139 25.14 48.46 1.45
CA VAL A 139 25.72 48.75 0.12
C VAL A 139 24.86 49.77 -0.63
N ARG A 140 23.53 49.66 -0.57
CA ARG A 140 22.63 50.68 -1.16
C ARG A 140 22.83 52.05 -0.52
N GLY A 141 22.94 52.12 0.80
CA GLY A 141 23.20 53.38 1.51
C GLY A 141 24.55 54.00 1.15
N PHE A 142 25.61 53.20 1.00
CA PHE A 142 26.90 53.69 0.52
C PHE A 142 26.83 54.22 -0.91
N ARG A 143 26.12 53.52 -1.80
CA ARG A 143 25.93 53.96 -3.19
C ARG A 143 25.22 55.32 -3.26
N GLN A 144 24.14 55.50 -2.49
CA GLN A 144 23.43 56.78 -2.44
C GLN A 144 24.33 57.93 -1.96
N ARG A 145 25.11 57.71 -0.89
CA ARG A 145 26.06 58.72 -0.39
C ARG A 145 27.15 59.06 -1.41
N ALA A 146 27.64 58.06 -2.14
CA ALA A 146 28.62 58.29 -3.20
C ALA A 146 28.03 59.13 -4.36
N GLU A 147 26.81 58.82 -4.78
CA GLU A 147 26.08 59.58 -5.81
C GLU A 147 25.81 61.03 -5.36
N GLU A 148 25.53 61.27 -4.07
CA GLU A 148 25.33 62.61 -3.51
C GLU A 148 26.64 63.42 -3.48
N LEU A 149 27.74 62.81 -2.99
CA LEU A 149 29.07 63.41 -3.01
C LEU A 149 29.54 63.73 -4.43
N GLU A 150 29.29 62.86 -5.40
CA GLU A 150 29.60 63.10 -6.80
C GLU A 150 28.84 64.33 -7.35
N ARG A 151 27.54 64.44 -7.05
CA ARG A 151 26.73 65.62 -7.43
C ARG A 151 27.22 66.90 -6.77
N GLU A 152 27.59 66.85 -5.49
CA GLU A 152 28.17 68.00 -4.79
C GLU A 152 29.51 68.41 -5.41
N LEU A 153 30.33 67.45 -5.79
CA LEU A 153 31.62 67.69 -6.43
C LEU A 153 31.46 68.22 -7.86
N GLU A 154 30.51 67.73 -8.64
CA GLU A 154 30.12 68.31 -9.93
C GLU A 154 29.61 69.76 -9.76
N ARG A 155 28.83 70.02 -8.72
CA ARG A 155 28.31 71.37 -8.41
C ARG A 155 29.41 72.32 -7.93
N ALA A 156 30.39 71.83 -7.17
CA ALA A 156 31.55 72.58 -6.71
C ALA A 156 32.61 72.78 -7.82
N GLY A 157 32.78 71.80 -8.70
CA GLY A 157 33.70 71.82 -9.84
C GLY A 157 33.16 72.54 -11.09
N GLY A 158 31.84 72.62 -11.25
CA GLY A 158 31.17 73.36 -12.34
C GLY A 158 30.98 74.86 -12.08
N GLY A 159 31.42 75.36 -10.92
CA GLY A 159 31.22 76.74 -10.47
C GLY A 159 32.37 77.68 -10.83
N SER A 160 32.82 77.71 -12.10
CA SER A 160 33.72 78.76 -12.61
C SER A 160 33.53 78.98 -14.11
N SER A 161 32.33 79.37 -14.52
CA SER A 161 32.16 80.33 -15.63
C SER A 161 30.71 80.77 -15.82
N SER A 162 30.56 82.08 -16.01
CA SER A 162 29.45 82.80 -16.64
C SER A 162 28.25 83.24 -15.78
N SER A 163 28.46 84.36 -15.10
CA SER A 163 27.49 85.46 -15.13
C SER A 163 27.47 86.09 -16.54
N SER A 164 26.32 86.10 -17.24
CA SER A 164 25.61 87.34 -17.62
C SER A 164 24.64 87.19 -18.80
N ARG A 165 23.42 87.72 -18.58
CA ARG A 165 22.52 88.45 -19.51
C ARG A 165 21.85 87.69 -20.69
N ARG A 166 20.51 87.62 -20.65
CA ARG A 166 19.59 88.56 -21.36
C ARG A 166 18.11 88.21 -21.13
N GLU A 167 17.29 89.26 -21.09
CA GLU A 167 15.82 89.26 -21.13
C GLU A 167 15.25 88.53 -22.36
N ARG A 168 14.06 87.92 -22.21
CA ARG A 168 12.77 88.43 -22.73
C ARG A 168 11.80 87.28 -23.11
N HIS A 169 10.54 87.48 -22.72
CA HIS A 169 9.29 86.99 -23.32
C HIS A 169 8.90 85.50 -23.26
N GLY A 170 7.65 85.28 -22.83
CA GLY A 170 6.72 84.49 -23.64
C GLY A 170 6.04 83.30 -22.97
N HIS A 171 4.80 83.52 -22.55
CA HIS A 171 3.65 82.61 -22.63
C HIS A 171 3.58 81.32 -21.80
N ARG A 172 2.62 81.37 -20.87
CA ARG A 172 1.78 80.30 -20.32
C ARG A 172 1.20 79.36 -21.40
N GLN A 173 1.09 78.07 -21.07
CA GLN A 173 -0.06 77.15 -21.23
C GLN A 173 0.42 75.74 -20.82
N SER A 174 0.06 75.18 -19.66
CA SER A 174 -1.16 74.46 -19.28
C SER A 174 -1.38 73.10 -19.97
N SER A 175 -1.47 72.06 -19.11
CA SER A 175 -1.93 70.66 -19.33
C SER A 175 -0.96 69.78 -20.14
N HIS A 176 -0.77 68.47 -19.89
CA HIS A 176 -1.76 67.42 -19.62
C HIS A 176 -1.14 66.20 -18.88
N ARG A 177 -1.93 65.63 -17.96
CA ARG A 177 -2.18 64.20 -17.62
C ARG A 177 -1.15 63.16 -18.12
N SER A 178 -0.68 62.25 -17.28
CA SER A 178 -1.38 60.98 -17.04
C SER A 178 -0.86 60.24 -15.80
N HIS A 179 -1.79 59.55 -15.15
CA HIS A 179 -1.77 58.99 -13.81
C HIS A 179 -2.03 57.49 -13.91
N GLY A 180 -1.25 56.64 -13.21
CA GLY A 180 -1.61 55.25 -12.89
C GLY A 180 -1.59 54.25 -14.05
N GLN A 181 -1.53 52.93 -13.86
CA GLN A 181 -1.45 52.10 -12.66
C GLN A 181 -0.95 50.72 -13.11
N SER A 182 -0.26 50.06 -12.20
CA SER A 182 0.07 48.63 -12.16
C SER A 182 -1.15 47.73 -12.32
N SER A 183 -1.03 46.65 -13.11
CA SER A 183 -1.88 45.47 -12.97
C SER A 183 -1.02 44.22 -12.79
N SER A 184 -0.86 43.84 -11.53
CA SER A 184 -0.52 42.48 -11.11
C SER A 184 -1.73 41.58 -11.34
N SER A 185 -1.59 40.49 -12.09
CA SER A 185 -2.58 39.42 -12.10
C SER A 185 -1.89 38.10 -11.78
N GLY A 186 -2.15 37.64 -10.55
CA GLY A 186 -1.75 36.34 -10.04
C GLY A 186 -2.84 35.29 -10.22
N LYS A 187 -2.42 34.08 -10.58
CA LYS A 187 -2.80 32.78 -10.00
C LYS A 187 -4.22 32.61 -9.42
N ARG A 188 -5.01 31.78 -10.11
CA ARG A 188 -5.98 30.78 -9.56
C ARG A 188 -6.00 29.62 -10.56
N ARG A 189 -5.36 28.46 -10.33
CA ARG A 189 -5.78 27.29 -9.54
C ARG A 189 -7.30 27.09 -9.49
N ALA A 190 -7.77 26.15 -10.31
CA ALA A 190 -8.84 25.20 -10.01
C ALA A 190 -8.27 23.82 -10.39
#